data_AF-A0A852WDR6-F1
#
_entry.id   AF-A0A852WDR6-F1
#
_cell.length_a   1.000
_cell.length_b   1.000
_cell.length_c   1.000
_cell.angle_alpha   90.00
_cell.angle_beta   90.00
_cell.angle_gamma   90.00
#
_symmetry.space_group_name_H-M   'P 1'
#
loop_
_entity.id
_entity.type
_entity.pdbx_description
1 polymer ?
#
loop_
_entity_poly.entity_id
_entity_poly.type
_entity_poly.pdbx_seq_one_letter_code
_entity_poly.pdbx_strand_id
1 'polypeptide(L)'
;MTGFVHDPSPARVVFGPGTIDDLAAEVTRLGRSRVFLVGGRHPAGAADRARAALGSLLAGRFDRAAVHTPVTVTDEALAAFTAAGADCVVAIGGGSQIGLSKALAVRTGADQVVVPTTYSGSECTAVLGELGVDTPGVKTTRTDPAIRPETVVYDTTLVADLPSQVGVPSAVNALAHAVEALWSTDRDPLTEAAALESVRLLTAGLRDGEPDALLRGAWLAGTCLDRAGMALQHKLAHTVGGSLDLPHAPTHAVLLPHVIAHNAAAAPRIAEALGPDPAGTVFDLLVAAGGPTSLAGLGVDEADLDRLAEQAVARPYPNPVPVTRDGVRALLGRAWAGERPGDPVRATLDTLTAQVTASFGGSDERLRTLLAALAATLHGYAREHDLTQDEWQAAIDFLTRTGHLTDERRQEFVLLSDTLGLSSVVDVLTNSRTPDTTSSAVLGPFYTDGPPELDQGTDVSAGKKGTPLWVDVVVTDTGDEPVAGAVVDIWQSDEDGFYDLQLPETEGPVLRGRFRTDDAGRLRFRSILPAAYPIPADGPVGEMLHATGRHPFRAPHLHFLIQAPGHRQLITQLFVAGGEHLDSDTVFGVKEDLVVDFAPRSGPMPDGVEPDGEWRLLEFTFRIARDR
;
A
#
# COMPACT_ATOMS: atom_id res chain seq x y z
N MET A 1 -19.94 22.02 -33.43
CA MET A 1 -18.48 21.90 -33.57
C MET A 1 -17.86 22.96 -32.67
N THR A 2 -16.96 22.56 -31.78
CA THR A 2 -16.06 23.49 -31.10
C THR A 2 -15.09 24.07 -32.13
N GLY A 3 -14.69 25.34 -31.98
CA GLY A 3 -13.62 25.90 -32.82
C GLY A 3 -12.29 25.18 -32.56
N PHE A 4 -11.45 25.07 -33.59
CA PHE A 4 -10.12 24.47 -33.49
C PHE A 4 -9.11 25.28 -34.33
N VAL A 5 -7.82 25.14 -34.02
CA VAL A 5 -6.69 25.68 -34.79
C VAL A 5 -5.84 24.50 -35.22
N HIS A 6 -5.36 24.52 -36.47
CA HIS A 6 -4.48 23.47 -36.99
C HIS A 6 -3.32 24.10 -37.74
N ASP A 7 -2.11 23.90 -37.21
CA ASP A 7 -0.87 24.23 -37.88
C ASP A 7 -0.22 22.94 -38.44
N PRO A 8 -0.02 22.84 -39.77
CA PRO A 8 0.64 21.68 -40.36
C PRO A 8 2.13 21.65 -40.00
N SER A 9 2.65 20.45 -39.69
CA SER A 9 4.10 20.27 -39.47
C SER A 9 4.88 20.50 -40.78
N PRO A 10 5.98 21.27 -40.77
CA PRO A 10 6.80 21.48 -41.97
C PRO A 10 7.75 20.30 -42.28
N ALA A 11 7.81 19.28 -41.42
CA ALA A 11 8.76 18.18 -41.55
C ALA A 11 8.41 17.22 -42.71
N ARG A 12 9.43 16.77 -43.44
CA ARG A 12 9.30 15.70 -44.45
C ARG A 12 9.47 14.33 -43.80
N VAL A 13 8.62 13.37 -44.18
CA VAL A 13 8.70 11.98 -43.71
C VAL A 13 8.97 11.05 -44.90
N VAL A 14 10.01 10.23 -44.77
CA VAL A 14 10.33 9.11 -45.67
C VAL A 14 10.13 7.84 -44.87
N PHE A 15 9.31 6.90 -45.37
CA PHE A 15 8.94 5.70 -44.62
C PHE A 15 9.03 4.48 -45.52
N GLY A 16 9.73 3.44 -45.05
CA GLY A 16 9.78 2.15 -45.73
C GLY A 16 11.00 1.33 -45.37
N PRO A 17 11.00 0.02 -45.68
CA PRO A 17 12.15 -0.84 -45.45
C PRO A 17 13.32 -0.40 -46.33
N GLY A 18 14.51 -0.26 -45.73
CA GLY A 18 15.74 0.08 -46.45
C GLY A 18 15.91 1.56 -46.78
N THR A 19 15.02 2.43 -46.31
CA THR A 19 15.09 3.89 -46.57
C THR A 19 16.34 4.55 -45.98
N ILE A 20 17.06 3.91 -45.05
CA ILE A 20 18.36 4.39 -44.57
C ILE A 20 19.42 4.47 -45.70
N ASP A 21 19.24 3.70 -46.77
CA ASP A 21 20.18 3.71 -47.91
C ASP A 21 20.04 4.98 -48.77
N ASP A 22 18.94 5.72 -48.63
CA ASP A 22 18.65 6.96 -49.37
C ASP A 22 19.09 8.24 -48.62
N LEU A 23 19.82 8.10 -47.49
CA LEU A 23 20.21 9.24 -46.65
C LEU A 23 20.95 10.36 -47.41
N ALA A 24 21.85 10.00 -48.35
CA ALA A 24 22.57 10.98 -49.15
C ALA A 24 21.63 11.82 -50.03
N ALA A 25 20.54 11.22 -50.54
CA ALA A 25 19.55 11.93 -51.34
C ALA A 25 18.80 12.96 -50.50
N GLU A 26 18.41 12.61 -49.26
CA GLU A 26 17.70 13.53 -48.37
C GLU A 26 18.59 14.69 -47.89
N VAL A 27 19.89 14.45 -47.64
CA VAL A 27 20.86 15.53 -47.35
C VAL A 27 21.03 16.46 -48.56
N THR A 28 21.19 15.88 -49.75
CA THR A 28 21.35 16.67 -50.99
C THR A 28 20.10 17.48 -51.32
N ARG A 29 18.90 16.95 -51.03
CA ARG A 29 17.62 17.64 -51.20
C ARG A 29 17.52 18.90 -50.34
N LEU A 30 18.14 18.92 -49.15
CA LEU A 30 18.26 20.09 -48.29
C LEU A 30 19.33 21.10 -48.77
N GLY A 31 20.05 20.79 -49.85
CA GLY A 31 21.14 21.63 -50.36
C GLY A 31 22.40 21.57 -49.49
N ARG A 32 22.57 20.50 -48.71
CA ARG A 32 23.68 20.29 -47.78
C ARG A 32 24.69 19.30 -48.35
N SER A 33 25.92 19.36 -47.86
CA SER A 33 27.03 18.58 -48.45
C SER A 33 28.06 18.06 -47.45
N ARG A 34 28.00 18.48 -46.18
CA ARG A 34 28.97 18.14 -45.14
C ARG A 34 28.25 17.66 -43.88
N VAL A 35 28.08 16.36 -43.78
CA VAL A 35 27.29 15.70 -42.74
C VAL A 35 28.12 15.40 -41.51
N PHE A 36 27.57 15.76 -40.35
CA PHE A 36 27.99 15.26 -39.07
C PHE A 36 27.06 14.13 -38.61
N LEU A 37 27.56 12.90 -38.58
CA LEU A 37 26.79 11.73 -38.19
C LEU A 37 26.78 11.57 -36.67
N VAL A 38 25.63 11.70 -36.03
CA VAL A 38 25.40 11.34 -34.63
C VAL A 38 24.87 9.92 -34.57
N GLY A 39 25.68 9.01 -34.04
CA GLY A 39 25.38 7.58 -33.96
C GLY A 39 25.53 7.01 -32.57
N GLY A 40 25.54 5.68 -32.50
CA GLY A 40 25.80 4.90 -31.29
C GLY A 40 25.86 3.42 -31.61
N ARG A 41 26.07 2.59 -30.59
CA ARG A 41 25.97 1.12 -30.75
C ARG A 41 24.50 0.76 -30.98
N HIS A 42 24.23 0.09 -32.10
CA HIS A 42 22.91 -0.44 -32.45
C HIS A 42 23.08 -1.89 -32.94
N PRO A 43 22.24 -2.85 -32.50
CA PRO A 43 22.37 -4.26 -32.89
C PRO A 43 22.46 -4.48 -34.41
N ALA A 44 21.65 -3.73 -35.18
CA ALA A 44 21.61 -3.80 -36.64
C ALA A 44 22.76 -3.05 -37.37
N GLY A 45 23.76 -2.52 -36.66
CA GLY A 45 24.86 -1.77 -37.30
C GLY A 45 24.42 -0.47 -38.01
N ALA A 46 23.33 0.14 -37.54
CA ALA A 46 22.65 1.25 -38.23
C ALA A 46 23.59 2.43 -38.55
N ALA A 47 24.46 2.82 -37.61
CA ALA A 47 25.40 3.91 -37.81
C ALA A 47 26.44 3.61 -38.90
N ASP A 48 26.87 2.36 -39.04
CA ASP A 48 27.83 1.96 -40.09
C ASP A 48 27.16 1.85 -41.45
N ARG A 49 25.91 1.39 -41.50
CA ARG A 49 25.09 1.40 -42.73
C ARG A 49 24.87 2.83 -43.22
N ALA A 50 24.52 3.75 -42.33
CA ALA A 50 24.39 5.15 -42.70
C ALA A 50 25.71 5.81 -43.10
N ARG A 51 26.81 5.48 -42.43
CA ARG A 51 28.15 5.91 -42.85
C ARG A 51 28.42 5.49 -44.30
N ALA A 52 28.03 4.28 -44.69
CA ALA A 52 28.15 3.81 -46.06
C ALA A 52 27.20 4.55 -47.03
N ALA A 53 25.93 4.73 -46.64
CA ALA A 53 24.93 5.45 -47.44
C ALA A 53 25.31 6.92 -47.70
N LEU A 54 25.90 7.59 -46.71
CA LEU A 54 26.32 8.99 -46.83
C LEU A 54 27.57 9.17 -47.71
N GLY A 55 28.41 8.14 -47.82
CA GLY A 55 29.59 8.15 -48.68
C GLY A 55 30.48 9.38 -48.47
N SER A 56 30.70 10.14 -49.54
CA SER A 56 31.55 11.35 -49.55
C SER A 56 30.96 12.55 -48.81
N LEU A 57 29.67 12.52 -48.44
CA LEU A 57 29.04 13.63 -47.71
C LEU A 57 29.47 13.64 -46.24
N LEU A 58 29.98 12.53 -45.70
CA LEU A 58 30.37 12.43 -44.30
C LEU A 58 31.61 13.29 -43.98
N ALA A 59 31.41 14.34 -43.20
CA ALA A 59 32.46 15.25 -42.74
C ALA A 59 32.96 14.91 -41.32
N GLY A 60 32.12 14.32 -40.48
CA GLY A 60 32.47 13.92 -39.12
C GLY A 60 31.49 12.93 -38.51
N ARG A 61 31.87 12.31 -37.38
CA ARG A 61 31.03 11.35 -36.64
C ARG A 61 31.19 11.52 -35.14
N PHE A 62 30.09 11.32 -34.40
CA PHE A 62 30.06 11.35 -32.95
C PHE A 62 29.17 10.23 -32.40
N ASP A 63 29.75 9.29 -31.65
CA ASP A 63 29.05 8.09 -31.14
C ASP A 63 28.79 8.13 -29.63
N ARG A 64 29.00 9.28 -28.98
CA ARG A 64 28.98 9.42 -27.52
C ARG A 64 27.74 10.16 -27.00
N ALA A 65 26.63 10.09 -27.72
CA ALA A 65 25.35 10.62 -27.24
C ALA A 65 24.94 9.96 -25.92
N ALA A 66 24.48 10.75 -24.95
CA ALA A 66 24.14 10.28 -23.61
C ALA A 66 22.65 10.50 -23.29
N VAL A 67 22.13 9.69 -22.37
CA VAL A 67 20.76 9.81 -21.86
C VAL A 67 20.57 11.19 -21.24
N HIS A 68 19.39 11.78 -21.47
CA HIS A 68 19.02 13.14 -21.03
C HIS A 68 19.81 14.30 -21.65
N THR A 69 20.66 14.04 -22.65
CA THR A 69 21.40 15.08 -23.40
C THR A 69 22.10 16.08 -22.48
N PRO A 70 23.13 15.65 -21.72
CA PRO A 70 23.90 16.55 -20.87
C PRO A 70 24.59 17.63 -21.70
N VAL A 71 24.53 18.88 -21.23
CA VAL A 71 25.11 20.02 -21.97
C VAL A 71 26.61 19.81 -22.22
N THR A 72 27.33 19.15 -21.31
CA THR A 72 28.75 18.80 -21.50
C THR A 72 29.00 17.93 -22.74
N VAL A 73 28.13 16.94 -22.99
CA VAL A 73 28.20 16.09 -24.19
C VAL A 73 27.82 16.89 -25.44
N THR A 74 26.84 17.79 -25.32
CA THR A 74 26.47 18.72 -26.40
C THR A 74 27.65 19.61 -26.79
N ASP A 75 28.38 20.18 -25.84
CA ASP A 75 29.50 21.08 -26.09
C ASP A 75 30.66 20.36 -26.82
N GLU A 76 30.95 19.12 -26.42
CA GLU A 76 31.93 18.28 -27.11
C GLU A 76 31.51 17.95 -28.54
N ALA A 77 30.23 17.60 -28.74
CA ALA A 77 29.69 17.35 -30.07
C ALA A 77 29.69 18.61 -30.93
N LEU A 78 29.43 19.78 -30.35
CA LEU A 78 29.43 21.07 -31.03
C LEU A 78 30.84 21.47 -31.49
N ALA A 79 31.85 21.25 -30.65
CA ALA A 79 33.24 21.46 -31.03
C ALA A 79 33.65 20.55 -32.20
N ALA A 80 33.27 19.27 -32.15
CA ALA A 80 33.54 18.32 -33.23
C ALA A 80 32.77 18.65 -34.52
N PHE A 81 31.51 19.06 -34.42
CA PHE A 81 30.68 19.52 -35.54
C PHE A 81 31.32 20.72 -36.24
N THR A 82 31.76 21.70 -35.45
CA THR A 82 32.41 22.92 -35.95
C THR A 82 33.76 22.61 -36.60
N ALA A 83 34.58 21.77 -35.97
CA ALA A 83 35.87 21.35 -36.53
C ALA A 83 35.73 20.56 -37.84
N ALA A 84 34.65 19.79 -37.99
CA ALA A 84 34.31 19.09 -39.23
C ALA A 84 33.79 20.05 -40.32
N GLY A 85 33.46 21.30 -39.98
CA GLY A 85 32.83 22.26 -40.90
C GLY A 85 31.53 21.70 -41.48
N ALA A 86 30.74 21.00 -40.66
CA ALA A 86 29.50 20.38 -41.09
C ALA A 86 28.38 21.42 -41.25
N ASP A 87 27.46 21.15 -42.18
CA ASP A 87 26.29 21.97 -42.49
C ASP A 87 24.96 21.23 -42.25
N CYS A 88 25.03 19.93 -41.90
CA CYS A 88 23.88 19.08 -41.64
C CYS A 88 24.23 18.03 -40.57
N VAL A 89 23.26 17.71 -39.71
CA VAL A 89 23.35 16.59 -38.75
C VAL A 89 22.50 15.43 -39.24
N VAL A 90 23.10 14.25 -39.37
CA VAL A 90 22.35 13.00 -39.55
C VAL A 90 22.36 12.26 -38.22
N ALA A 91 21.20 11.99 -37.63
CA ALA A 91 21.11 11.36 -36.31
C ALA A 91 20.42 10.01 -36.38
N ILE A 92 21.04 8.97 -35.84
CA ILE A 92 20.54 7.60 -35.92
C ILE A 92 20.54 6.96 -34.55
N GLY A 93 19.35 6.64 -34.06
CA GLY A 93 19.19 6.05 -32.74
C GLY A 93 17.85 6.38 -32.10
N GLY A 94 17.82 6.29 -30.77
CA GLY A 94 16.65 6.66 -29.98
C GLY A 94 16.64 8.14 -29.59
N GLY A 95 15.85 8.45 -28.56
CA GLY A 95 15.66 9.82 -28.07
C GLY A 95 16.95 10.55 -27.68
N SER A 96 18.01 9.83 -27.25
CA SER A 96 19.29 10.44 -26.89
C SER A 96 20.06 11.01 -28.09
N GLN A 97 20.16 10.25 -29.19
CA GLN A 97 20.81 10.69 -30.43
C GLN A 97 20.02 11.82 -31.10
N ILE A 98 18.70 11.68 -31.15
CA ILE A 98 17.81 12.72 -31.68
C ILE A 98 17.89 13.98 -30.80
N GLY A 99 17.93 13.83 -29.47
CA GLY A 99 18.12 14.94 -28.53
C GLY A 99 19.44 15.67 -28.75
N LEU A 100 20.54 14.96 -28.99
CA LEU A 100 21.83 15.59 -29.31
C LEU A 100 21.79 16.31 -30.66
N SER A 101 21.15 15.73 -31.68
CA SER A 101 20.92 16.39 -32.98
C SER A 101 20.20 17.72 -32.82
N LYS A 102 19.09 17.71 -32.08
CA LYS A 102 18.30 18.90 -31.73
C LYS A 102 19.10 19.94 -30.96
N ALA A 103 19.98 19.48 -30.06
CA ALA A 103 20.85 20.35 -29.29
C ALA A 103 21.87 21.08 -30.16
N LEU A 104 22.42 20.40 -31.17
CA LEU A 104 23.32 20.97 -32.17
C LEU A 104 22.56 21.93 -33.09
N ALA A 105 21.43 21.49 -33.66
CA ALA A 105 20.66 22.25 -34.64
C ALA A 105 20.24 23.64 -34.12
N VAL A 106 19.70 23.76 -32.90
CA VAL A 106 19.34 25.10 -32.39
C VAL A 106 20.56 26.01 -32.21
N ARG A 107 21.73 25.44 -31.90
CA ARG A 107 22.96 26.21 -31.60
C ARG A 107 23.69 26.63 -32.86
N THR A 108 23.57 25.87 -33.95
CA THR A 108 24.32 26.07 -35.19
C THR A 108 23.46 26.53 -36.36
N GLY A 109 22.15 26.31 -36.31
CA GLY A 109 21.24 26.47 -37.45
C GLY A 109 21.41 25.37 -38.52
N ALA A 110 22.03 24.24 -38.17
CA ALA A 110 22.22 23.13 -39.10
C ALA A 110 20.92 22.33 -39.31
N ASP A 111 20.65 21.96 -40.56
CA ASP A 111 19.51 21.10 -40.88
C ASP A 111 19.76 19.66 -40.38
N GLN A 112 18.67 18.95 -40.09
CA GLN A 112 18.66 17.63 -39.49
C GLN A 112 17.95 16.61 -40.40
N VAL A 113 18.60 15.46 -40.56
CA VAL A 113 17.98 14.23 -41.07
C VAL A 113 18.04 13.17 -39.99
N VAL A 114 16.90 12.77 -39.45
CA VAL A 114 16.84 11.86 -38.29
C VAL A 114 16.28 10.50 -38.67
N VAL A 115 16.90 9.44 -38.16
CA VAL A 115 16.55 8.03 -38.38
C VAL A 115 16.25 7.39 -37.03
N PRO A 116 14.98 7.41 -36.57
CA PRO A 116 14.60 6.83 -35.29
C PRO A 116 14.72 5.31 -35.32
N THR A 117 15.32 4.74 -34.27
CA THR A 117 15.44 3.29 -34.06
C THR A 117 14.68 2.83 -32.82
N THR A 118 13.75 3.67 -32.33
CA THR A 118 12.86 3.41 -31.19
C THR A 118 11.52 4.10 -31.48
N TYR A 119 10.54 3.93 -30.59
CA TYR A 119 9.20 4.48 -30.76
C TYR A 119 8.99 5.77 -29.93
N SER A 120 10.04 6.58 -29.72
CA SER A 120 9.98 7.72 -28.80
C SER A 120 9.15 8.92 -29.30
N GLY A 121 9.03 9.09 -30.62
CA GLY A 121 8.34 10.23 -31.22
C GLY A 121 9.08 11.57 -31.12
N SER A 122 10.27 11.62 -30.51
CA SER A 122 11.07 12.87 -30.37
C SER A 122 11.37 13.49 -31.75
N GLU A 123 11.59 12.68 -32.76
CA GLU A 123 11.81 13.11 -34.15
C GLU A 123 10.68 13.96 -34.72
N CYS A 124 9.47 13.89 -34.17
CA CYS A 124 8.32 14.65 -34.61
C CYS A 124 8.13 15.98 -33.87
N THR A 125 8.93 16.28 -32.83
CA THR A 125 8.66 17.40 -31.92
C THR A 125 9.66 18.56 -32.05
N ALA A 126 9.17 19.77 -31.79
CA ALA A 126 9.99 20.97 -31.61
C ALA A 126 10.54 21.14 -30.17
N VAL A 127 10.57 20.06 -29.39
CA VAL A 127 10.93 20.07 -27.96
C VAL A 127 12.31 19.45 -27.76
N LEU A 128 13.12 20.08 -26.93
CA LEU A 128 14.38 19.54 -26.42
C LEU A 128 14.44 19.64 -24.89
N GLY A 129 14.87 18.57 -24.23
CA GLY A 129 15.29 18.62 -22.84
C GLY A 129 16.79 18.37 -22.71
N GLU A 130 17.49 19.20 -21.94
CA GLU A 130 18.93 19.08 -21.66
C GLU A 130 19.17 19.08 -20.14
N LEU A 131 20.20 18.35 -19.70
CA LEU A 131 20.68 18.39 -18.31
C LEU A 131 21.68 19.53 -18.14
N GLY A 132 21.36 20.50 -17.27
CA GLY A 132 22.16 21.71 -17.07
C GLY A 132 23.51 21.45 -16.38
N VAL A 133 24.50 22.29 -16.68
CA VAL A 133 25.85 22.25 -16.07
C VAL A 133 25.83 22.86 -14.66
N ASP A 134 25.14 24.00 -14.49
CA ASP A 134 25.08 24.76 -13.23
C ASP A 134 24.05 24.22 -12.23
N THR A 135 23.19 23.30 -12.68
CA THR A 135 22.19 22.61 -11.86
C THR A 135 22.23 21.10 -12.13
N PRO A 136 23.26 20.39 -11.64
CA PRO A 136 23.39 18.94 -11.85
C PRO A 136 22.13 18.20 -11.39
N GLY A 137 21.59 17.32 -12.24
CA GLY A 137 20.34 16.60 -11.97
C GLY A 137 19.06 17.31 -12.40
N VAL A 138 19.10 18.60 -12.78
CA VAL A 138 17.91 19.34 -13.23
C VAL A 138 17.85 19.39 -14.75
N LYS A 139 16.79 18.78 -15.31
CA LYS A 139 16.51 18.80 -16.74
C LYS A 139 15.69 20.03 -17.12
N THR A 140 16.22 20.86 -18.01
CA THR A 140 15.52 22.02 -18.57
C THR A 140 14.95 21.70 -19.93
N THR A 141 13.70 22.08 -20.18
CA THR A 141 13.01 21.85 -21.46
C THR A 141 12.82 23.16 -22.21
N ARG A 142 13.11 23.17 -23.51
CA ARG A 142 12.86 24.27 -24.44
C ARG A 142 12.01 23.80 -25.62
N THR A 143 11.18 24.69 -26.13
CA THR A 143 10.39 24.49 -27.35
C THR A 143 10.71 25.61 -28.32
N ASP A 144 11.16 25.27 -29.52
CA ASP A 144 11.57 26.22 -30.55
C ASP A 144 11.39 25.57 -31.94
N PRO A 145 10.76 26.23 -32.93
CA PRO A 145 10.64 25.69 -34.28
C PRO A 145 11.96 25.19 -34.90
N ALA A 146 13.10 25.83 -34.58
CA ALA A 146 14.42 25.44 -35.07
C ALA A 146 14.96 24.13 -34.45
N ILE A 147 14.29 23.58 -33.43
CA ILE A 147 14.61 22.26 -32.88
C ILE A 147 14.07 21.14 -33.76
N ARG A 148 12.97 21.39 -34.48
CA ARG A 148 12.28 20.36 -35.25
C ARG A 148 13.16 19.83 -36.39
N PRO A 149 13.28 18.50 -36.57
CA PRO A 149 13.97 17.96 -37.72
C PRO A 149 13.29 18.27 -39.06
N GLU A 150 14.08 18.59 -40.08
CA GLU A 150 13.62 18.89 -41.44
C GLU A 150 13.17 17.61 -42.16
N THR A 151 13.89 16.50 -41.95
CA THR A 151 13.55 15.20 -42.55
C THR A 151 13.63 14.09 -41.51
N VAL A 152 12.61 13.23 -41.47
CA VAL A 152 12.57 12.00 -40.69
C VAL A 152 12.54 10.81 -41.63
N VAL A 153 13.46 9.86 -41.45
CA VAL A 153 13.57 8.65 -42.27
C VAL A 153 13.28 7.43 -41.38
N TYR A 154 12.10 6.85 -41.55
CA TYR A 154 11.65 5.65 -40.83
C TYR A 154 11.99 4.39 -41.63
N ASP A 155 12.98 3.65 -41.16
CA ASP A 155 13.37 2.35 -41.72
C ASP A 155 12.94 1.21 -40.79
N THR A 156 11.95 0.43 -41.23
CA THR A 156 11.39 -0.69 -40.46
C THR A 156 12.41 -1.80 -40.19
N THR A 157 13.46 -1.91 -41.01
CA THR A 157 14.52 -2.90 -40.80
C THR A 157 15.38 -2.61 -39.56
N LEU A 158 15.36 -1.38 -39.05
CA LEU A 158 16.15 -0.98 -37.89
C LEU A 158 15.46 -1.28 -36.55
N VAL A 159 14.15 -1.51 -36.56
CA VAL A 159 13.36 -1.82 -35.36
C VAL A 159 12.88 -3.27 -35.30
N ALA A 160 13.14 -4.06 -36.36
CA ALA A 160 12.69 -5.45 -36.44
C ALA A 160 13.26 -6.34 -35.33
N ASP A 161 14.53 -6.12 -34.96
CA ASP A 161 15.23 -6.88 -33.92
C ASP A 161 15.41 -6.07 -32.63
N LEU A 162 14.59 -5.04 -32.40
CA LEU A 162 14.66 -4.23 -31.18
C LEU A 162 14.31 -5.12 -29.98
N PRO A 163 15.18 -5.25 -28.95
CA PRO A 163 14.89 -6.11 -27.80
C PRO A 163 13.58 -5.72 -27.13
N SER A 164 12.75 -6.70 -26.76
CA SER A 164 11.42 -6.46 -26.16
C SER A 164 11.47 -5.57 -24.92
N GLN A 165 12.53 -5.73 -24.10
CA GLN A 165 12.80 -4.91 -22.91
C GLN A 165 12.93 -3.40 -23.20
N VAL A 166 13.23 -3.03 -24.45
CA VAL A 166 13.30 -1.64 -24.93
C VAL A 166 12.09 -1.32 -25.82
N GLY A 167 11.75 -2.22 -26.74
CA GLY A 167 10.71 -2.02 -27.74
C GLY A 167 9.31 -1.91 -27.14
N VAL A 168 8.94 -2.80 -26.22
CA VAL A 168 7.60 -2.83 -25.62
C VAL A 168 7.34 -1.58 -24.79
N PRO A 169 8.19 -1.20 -23.82
CA PRO A 169 7.97 0.05 -23.08
C PRO A 169 7.99 1.28 -23.99
N SER A 170 8.84 1.30 -25.03
CA SER A 170 8.89 2.41 -25.97
C SER A 170 7.61 2.53 -26.80
N ALA A 171 7.01 1.42 -27.25
CA ALA A 171 5.76 1.42 -27.99
C ALA A 171 4.58 1.86 -27.12
N VAL A 172 4.58 1.47 -25.85
CA VAL A 172 3.56 1.90 -24.88
C VAL A 172 3.74 3.38 -24.51
N ASN A 173 4.98 3.89 -24.48
CA ASN A 173 5.22 5.33 -24.41
C ASN A 173 4.65 6.07 -25.64
N ALA A 174 4.81 5.54 -26.85
CA ALA A 174 4.13 6.10 -28.02
C ALA A 174 2.60 6.09 -27.85
N LEU A 175 2.05 4.99 -27.33
CA LEU A 175 0.62 4.86 -27.07
C LEU A 175 0.14 5.94 -26.08
N ALA A 176 0.92 6.26 -25.06
CA ALA A 176 0.64 7.34 -24.12
C ALA A 176 0.48 8.70 -24.82
N HIS A 177 1.29 9.01 -25.83
CA HIS A 177 1.16 10.25 -26.62
C HIS A 177 -0.17 10.30 -27.36
N ALA A 178 -0.55 9.22 -28.05
CA ALA A 178 -1.81 9.15 -28.79
C ALA A 178 -3.03 9.20 -27.85
N VAL A 179 -2.97 8.48 -26.72
CA VAL A 179 -4.03 8.44 -25.73
C VAL A 179 -4.31 9.82 -25.14
N GLU A 180 -3.27 10.58 -24.76
CA GLU A 180 -3.49 11.93 -24.23
C GLU A 180 -4.02 12.91 -25.28
N ALA A 181 -3.63 12.75 -26.54
CA ALA A 181 -4.15 13.57 -27.62
C ALA A 181 -5.66 13.42 -27.83
N LEU A 182 -6.23 12.24 -27.55
CA LEU A 182 -7.68 12.01 -27.66
C LEU A 182 -8.50 12.88 -26.71
N TRP A 183 -7.91 13.37 -25.61
CA TRP A 183 -8.61 14.18 -24.61
C TRP A 183 -7.92 15.49 -24.28
N SER A 184 -6.94 15.89 -25.09
CA SER A 184 -6.34 17.21 -25.03
C SER A 184 -7.36 18.29 -25.36
N THR A 185 -7.23 19.45 -24.71
CA THR A 185 -8.05 20.64 -25.01
C THR A 185 -7.71 21.25 -26.36
N ASP A 186 -6.49 21.02 -26.86
CA ASP A 186 -5.97 21.58 -28.10
C ASP A 186 -6.16 20.64 -29.30
N ARG A 187 -6.95 19.56 -29.13
CA ARG A 187 -7.18 18.57 -30.19
C ARG A 187 -7.96 19.17 -31.36
N ASP A 188 -7.52 18.83 -32.57
CA ASP A 188 -8.22 19.09 -33.82
C ASP A 188 -8.60 17.76 -34.52
N PRO A 189 -9.52 17.75 -35.50
CA PRO A 189 -9.97 16.53 -36.15
C PRO A 189 -8.86 15.67 -36.78
N LEU A 190 -7.76 16.29 -37.27
CA LEU A 190 -6.65 15.54 -37.86
C LEU A 190 -5.78 14.89 -36.79
N THR A 191 -5.48 15.61 -35.70
CA THR A 191 -4.74 15.05 -34.55
C THR A 191 -5.50 13.90 -33.91
N GLU A 192 -6.82 14.03 -33.81
CA GLU A 192 -7.68 13.00 -33.24
C GLU A 192 -7.79 11.75 -34.13
N ALA A 193 -7.91 11.91 -35.45
CA ALA A 193 -7.88 10.79 -36.39
C ALA A 193 -6.51 10.07 -36.35
N ALA A 194 -5.41 10.84 -36.29
CA ALA A 194 -4.07 10.30 -36.15
C ALA A 194 -3.89 9.54 -34.83
N ALA A 195 -4.45 10.04 -33.73
CA ALA A 195 -4.40 9.40 -32.42
C ALA A 195 -5.16 8.06 -32.42
N LEU A 196 -6.37 8.01 -32.97
CA LEU A 196 -7.14 6.75 -33.07
C LEU A 196 -6.42 5.70 -33.92
N GLU A 197 -5.87 6.11 -35.06
CA GLU A 197 -5.10 5.20 -35.93
C GLU A 197 -3.79 4.76 -35.27
N SER A 198 -3.12 5.66 -34.54
CA SER A 198 -1.92 5.34 -33.76
C SER A 198 -2.22 4.28 -32.70
N VAL A 199 -3.31 4.45 -31.92
CA VAL A 199 -3.74 3.46 -30.92
C VAL A 199 -4.00 2.11 -31.59
N ARG A 200 -4.71 2.08 -32.72
CA ARG A 200 -5.01 0.86 -33.47
C ARG A 200 -3.73 0.15 -33.94
N LEU A 201 -2.79 0.89 -34.52
CA LEU A 201 -1.53 0.34 -35.04
C LEU A 201 -0.60 -0.15 -33.93
N LEU A 202 -0.44 0.63 -32.85
CA LEU A 202 0.43 0.27 -31.73
C LEU A 202 -0.10 -0.97 -30.99
N THR A 203 -1.41 -1.06 -30.77
CA THR A 203 -2.02 -2.20 -30.09
C THR A 203 -1.97 -3.48 -30.93
N ALA A 204 -2.21 -3.39 -32.24
CA ALA A 204 -2.01 -4.49 -33.17
C ALA A 204 -0.54 -4.91 -33.22
N GLY A 205 0.38 -3.95 -33.36
CA GLY A 205 1.82 -4.20 -33.39
C GLY A 205 2.36 -4.85 -32.11
N LEU A 206 1.86 -4.45 -30.93
CA LEU A 206 2.20 -5.07 -29.65
C LEU A 206 1.66 -6.50 -29.52
N ARG A 207 0.46 -6.76 -30.04
CA ARG A 207 -0.18 -8.08 -30.02
C ARG A 207 0.50 -9.07 -30.96
N ASP A 208 0.76 -8.62 -32.18
CA ASP A 208 1.15 -9.47 -33.30
C ASP A 208 2.67 -9.47 -33.53
N GLY A 209 3.40 -8.56 -32.88
CA GLY A 209 4.86 -8.42 -33.04
C GLY A 209 5.26 -7.78 -34.37
N GLU A 210 4.44 -6.88 -34.91
CA GLU A 210 4.60 -6.29 -36.26
C GLU A 210 5.36 -4.94 -36.22
N PRO A 211 6.65 -4.87 -36.60
CA PRO A 211 7.47 -3.67 -36.42
C PRO A 211 7.04 -2.49 -37.30
N ASP A 212 6.46 -2.77 -38.49
CA ASP A 212 5.90 -1.74 -39.37
C ASP A 212 4.70 -1.03 -38.73
N ALA A 213 3.78 -1.80 -38.12
CA ALA A 213 2.64 -1.25 -37.39
C ALA A 213 3.11 -0.41 -36.19
N LEU A 214 4.08 -0.93 -35.42
CA LEU A 214 4.66 -0.19 -34.29
C LEU A 214 5.30 1.13 -34.73
N LEU A 215 6.09 1.11 -35.81
CA LEU A 215 6.81 2.30 -36.27
C LEU A 215 5.88 3.36 -36.89
N ARG A 216 4.89 2.95 -37.68
CA ARG A 216 3.84 3.87 -38.19
C ARG A 216 3.01 4.44 -37.04
N GLY A 217 2.62 3.59 -36.10
CA GLY A 217 1.91 4.00 -34.90
C GLY A 217 2.70 5.03 -34.08
N ALA A 218 4.00 4.81 -33.93
CA ALA A 218 4.92 5.71 -33.22
C ALA A 218 5.08 7.08 -33.92
N TRP A 219 5.16 7.09 -35.25
CA TRP A 219 5.18 8.33 -36.02
C TRP A 219 3.90 9.16 -35.82
N LEU A 220 2.74 8.52 -35.92
CA LEU A 220 1.46 9.18 -35.67
C LEU A 220 1.35 9.68 -34.23
N ALA A 221 1.79 8.88 -33.25
CA ALA A 221 1.88 9.26 -31.84
C ALA A 221 2.80 10.47 -31.60
N GLY A 222 3.97 10.51 -32.22
CA GLY A 222 4.90 11.65 -32.15
C GLY A 222 4.31 12.92 -32.76
N THR A 223 3.55 12.78 -33.85
CA THR A 223 2.80 13.90 -34.45
C THR A 223 1.69 14.40 -33.52
N CYS A 224 1.06 13.50 -32.76
CA CYS A 224 0.09 13.85 -31.73
C CYS A 224 0.76 14.58 -30.55
N LEU A 225 1.91 14.10 -30.08
CA LEU A 225 2.68 14.70 -28.97
C LEU A 225 3.08 16.16 -29.26
N ASP A 226 3.43 16.46 -30.50
CA ASP A 226 3.85 17.80 -30.90
C ASP A 226 2.70 18.83 -30.87
N ARG A 227 1.44 18.37 -30.92
CA ARG A 227 0.26 19.22 -30.97
C ARG A 227 -0.56 19.23 -29.69
N ALA A 228 -0.73 18.06 -29.09
CA ALA A 228 -1.55 17.90 -27.91
C ALA A 228 -0.79 18.34 -26.66
N GLY A 229 -1.41 19.22 -25.87
CA GLY A 229 -0.95 19.46 -24.50
C GLY A 229 -0.93 18.15 -23.69
N MET A 230 0.17 17.92 -22.97
CA MET A 230 0.33 16.79 -22.06
C MET A 230 -0.61 16.91 -20.84
N ALA A 231 -1.07 15.77 -20.32
CA ALA A 231 -1.96 15.70 -19.16
C ALA A 231 -1.38 14.80 -18.04
N LEU A 232 -2.22 14.04 -17.35
CA LEU A 232 -1.85 13.25 -16.17
C LEU A 232 -0.75 12.22 -16.45
N GLN A 233 -0.75 11.55 -17.60
CA GLN A 233 0.20 10.48 -17.91
C GLN A 233 1.64 10.99 -17.92
N HIS A 234 1.92 12.01 -18.71
CA HIS A 234 3.28 12.56 -18.79
C HIS A 234 3.66 13.30 -17.52
N LYS A 235 2.71 13.96 -16.84
CA LYS A 235 2.98 14.61 -15.56
C LYS A 235 3.43 13.59 -14.51
N LEU A 236 2.73 12.45 -14.38
CA LEU A 236 3.10 11.40 -13.45
C LEU A 236 4.43 10.77 -13.86
N ALA A 237 4.61 10.41 -15.12
CA ALA A 237 5.86 9.78 -15.57
C ALA A 237 7.08 10.69 -15.37
N HIS A 238 6.96 12.00 -15.58
CA HIS A 238 8.03 12.96 -15.28
C HIS A 238 8.25 13.15 -13.77
N THR A 239 7.19 13.14 -12.97
CA THR A 239 7.30 13.31 -11.51
C THR A 239 7.96 12.09 -10.89
N VAL A 240 7.47 10.89 -11.22
CA VAL A 240 7.96 9.61 -10.71
C VAL A 240 9.35 9.32 -11.26
N GLY A 241 9.53 9.41 -12.58
CA GLY A 241 10.82 9.16 -13.23
C GLY A 241 11.90 10.17 -12.85
N GLY A 242 11.57 11.46 -12.76
CA GLY A 242 12.54 12.50 -12.39
C GLY A 242 12.92 12.50 -10.91
N SER A 243 12.01 12.09 -10.01
CA SER A 243 12.27 12.10 -8.57
C SER A 243 13.07 10.88 -8.09
N LEU A 244 13.04 9.78 -8.86
CA LEU A 244 13.61 8.49 -8.48
C LEU A 244 14.60 7.94 -9.52
N ASP A 245 14.97 8.74 -10.53
CA ASP A 245 15.87 8.38 -11.63
C ASP A 245 15.48 7.07 -12.36
N LEU A 246 14.17 6.89 -12.58
CA LEU A 246 13.65 5.67 -13.19
C LEU A 246 13.79 5.69 -14.72
N PRO A 247 13.91 4.52 -15.37
CA PRO A 247 13.85 4.41 -16.82
C PRO A 247 12.57 5.02 -17.40
N HIS A 248 12.72 5.96 -18.32
CA HIS A 248 11.62 6.76 -18.87
C HIS A 248 10.50 5.92 -19.49
N ALA A 249 10.81 5.11 -20.51
CA ALA A 249 9.79 4.32 -21.21
C ALA A 249 9.12 3.26 -20.32
N PRO A 250 9.85 2.49 -19.47
CA PRO A 250 9.24 1.62 -18.46
C PRO A 250 8.27 2.33 -17.51
N THR A 251 8.62 3.54 -17.04
CA THR A 251 7.74 4.33 -16.17
C THR A 251 6.43 4.70 -16.87
N HIS A 252 6.50 5.12 -18.14
CA HIS A 252 5.31 5.37 -18.95
C HIS A 252 4.46 4.11 -19.13
N ALA A 253 5.11 2.98 -19.40
CA ALA A 253 4.43 1.71 -19.65
C ALA A 253 3.62 1.24 -18.43
N VAL A 254 4.21 1.29 -17.24
CA VAL A 254 3.53 0.91 -15.98
C VAL A 254 2.35 1.84 -15.70
N LEU A 255 2.50 3.16 -15.87
CA LEU A 255 1.48 4.12 -15.46
C LEU A 255 0.26 4.18 -16.40
N LEU A 256 0.46 3.92 -17.71
CA LEU A 256 -0.55 4.18 -18.73
C LEU A 256 -1.89 3.46 -18.48
N PRO A 257 -1.93 2.15 -18.17
CA PRO A 257 -3.20 1.48 -17.88
C PRO A 257 -3.99 2.13 -16.74
N HIS A 258 -3.31 2.56 -15.67
CA HIS A 258 -3.96 3.16 -14.51
C HIS A 258 -4.43 4.60 -14.78
N VAL A 259 -3.72 5.35 -15.63
CA VAL A 259 -4.15 6.68 -16.08
C VAL A 259 -5.35 6.58 -17.02
N ILE A 260 -5.38 5.58 -17.92
CA ILE A 260 -6.57 5.30 -18.73
C ILE A 260 -7.76 4.99 -17.82
N ALA A 261 -7.59 4.14 -16.81
CA ALA A 261 -8.65 3.84 -15.86
C ALA A 261 -9.16 5.08 -15.11
N HIS A 262 -8.26 5.98 -14.71
CA HIS A 262 -8.63 7.23 -14.04
C HIS A 262 -9.46 8.16 -14.93
N ASN A 263 -9.13 8.24 -16.23
CA ASN A 263 -9.78 9.16 -17.17
C ASN A 263 -10.98 8.54 -17.92
N ALA A 264 -11.19 7.22 -17.84
CA ALA A 264 -12.11 6.47 -18.70
C ALA A 264 -13.53 7.07 -18.80
N ALA A 265 -14.10 7.51 -17.67
CA ALA A 265 -15.46 8.07 -17.62
C ALA A 265 -15.61 9.39 -18.41
N ALA A 266 -14.54 10.19 -18.50
CA ALA A 266 -14.53 11.47 -19.21
C ALA A 266 -13.98 11.37 -20.64
N ALA A 267 -13.58 10.16 -21.06
CA ALA A 267 -12.84 9.91 -22.28
C ALA A 267 -13.42 8.74 -23.11
N PRO A 268 -14.71 8.76 -23.47
CA PRO A 268 -15.40 7.60 -24.08
C PRO A 268 -14.76 7.14 -25.40
N ARG A 269 -14.10 8.06 -26.12
CA ARG A 269 -13.49 7.77 -27.43
C ARG A 269 -12.35 6.79 -27.39
N ILE A 270 -11.68 6.65 -26.25
CA ILE A 270 -10.62 5.65 -26.12
C ILE A 270 -11.18 4.23 -26.24
N ALA A 271 -12.46 4.03 -25.86
CA ALA A 271 -13.15 2.75 -26.03
C ALA A 271 -13.46 2.41 -27.48
N GLU A 272 -13.53 3.41 -28.39
CA GLU A 272 -13.67 3.15 -29.83
C GLU A 272 -12.46 2.42 -30.40
N ALA A 273 -11.26 2.68 -29.86
CA ALA A 273 -10.01 2.09 -30.33
C ALA A 273 -9.56 0.86 -29.53
N LEU A 274 -9.84 0.81 -28.22
CA LEU A 274 -9.38 -0.24 -27.31
C LEU A 274 -10.48 -1.19 -26.83
N GLY A 275 -11.74 -0.96 -27.20
CA GLY A 275 -12.87 -1.76 -26.75
C GLY A 275 -13.44 -1.33 -25.39
N PRO A 276 -14.33 -2.13 -24.77
CA PRO A 276 -15.12 -1.71 -23.60
C PRO A 276 -14.32 -1.62 -22.29
N ASP A 277 -13.15 -2.28 -22.20
CA ASP A 277 -12.20 -2.14 -21.08
C ASP A 277 -10.84 -1.64 -21.62
N PRO A 278 -10.70 -0.33 -21.92
CA PRO A 278 -9.48 0.21 -22.48
C PRO A 278 -8.26 0.03 -21.57
N ALA A 279 -8.45 0.21 -20.26
CA ALA A 279 -7.37 0.15 -19.29
C ALA A 279 -6.84 -1.28 -19.12
N GLY A 280 -7.74 -2.24 -18.92
CA GLY A 280 -7.37 -3.65 -18.84
C GLY A 280 -6.80 -4.17 -20.15
N THR A 281 -7.33 -3.73 -21.31
CA THR A 281 -6.78 -4.12 -22.62
C THR A 281 -5.31 -3.71 -22.77
N VAL A 282 -4.95 -2.49 -22.38
CA VAL A 282 -3.54 -2.04 -22.45
C VAL A 282 -2.67 -2.80 -21.44
N PHE A 283 -3.19 -3.05 -20.23
CA PHE A 283 -2.48 -3.86 -19.24
C PHE A 283 -2.22 -5.29 -19.73
N ASP A 284 -3.23 -5.95 -20.30
CA ASP A 284 -3.12 -7.32 -20.81
C ASP A 284 -2.15 -7.41 -21.99
N LEU A 285 -2.16 -6.42 -22.89
CA LEU A 285 -1.18 -6.32 -23.98
C LEU A 285 0.24 -6.14 -23.44
N LEU A 286 0.41 -5.31 -22.42
CA LEU A 286 1.70 -5.08 -21.78
C LEU A 286 2.25 -6.34 -21.12
N VAL A 287 1.39 -7.10 -20.41
CA VAL A 287 1.72 -8.42 -19.85
C VAL A 287 2.11 -9.40 -20.94
N ALA A 288 1.27 -9.55 -21.99
CA ALA A 288 1.49 -10.50 -23.07
C ALA A 288 2.78 -10.23 -23.86
N ALA A 289 3.14 -8.96 -24.03
CA ALA A 289 4.37 -8.55 -24.70
C ALA A 289 5.62 -8.62 -23.80
N GLY A 290 5.48 -8.97 -22.51
CA GLY A 290 6.59 -9.07 -21.55
C GLY A 290 7.13 -7.72 -21.08
N GLY A 291 6.29 -6.69 -21.03
CA GLY A 291 6.63 -5.38 -20.50
C GLY A 291 6.49 -5.28 -18.97
N PRO A 292 7.01 -4.20 -18.35
CA PRO A 292 6.92 -3.98 -16.92
C PRO A 292 5.49 -3.57 -16.51
N THR A 293 4.99 -4.11 -15.41
CA THR A 293 3.61 -3.86 -14.96
C THR A 293 3.51 -3.21 -13.58
N SER A 294 4.60 -3.08 -12.83
CA SER A 294 4.57 -2.54 -11.47
C SER A 294 5.68 -1.52 -11.22
N LEU A 295 5.40 -0.47 -10.44
CA LEU A 295 6.42 0.48 -10.00
C LEU A 295 7.37 -0.16 -8.99
N ALA A 296 6.90 -1.10 -8.17
CA ALA A 296 7.76 -1.90 -7.30
C ALA A 296 8.83 -2.66 -8.11
N GLY A 297 8.45 -3.22 -9.27
CA GLY A 297 9.37 -3.89 -10.19
C GLY A 297 10.39 -2.95 -10.85
N LEU A 298 10.14 -1.63 -10.83
CA LEU A 298 11.09 -0.61 -11.27
C LEU A 298 11.96 -0.06 -10.12
N GLY A 299 11.75 -0.53 -8.89
CA GLY A 299 12.51 -0.11 -7.71
C GLY A 299 11.90 1.06 -6.92
N VAL A 300 10.59 1.32 -7.07
CA VAL A 300 9.90 2.34 -6.26
C VAL A 300 9.49 1.75 -4.91
N ASP A 301 9.84 2.44 -3.81
CA ASP A 301 9.40 2.07 -2.46
C ASP A 301 7.96 2.55 -2.19
N GLU A 302 7.17 1.76 -1.47
CA GLU A 302 5.79 2.12 -1.15
C GLU A 302 5.70 3.42 -0.32
N ALA A 303 6.71 3.69 0.49
CA ALA A 303 6.82 4.90 1.30
C ALA A 303 6.94 6.19 0.45
N ASP A 304 7.37 6.10 -0.82
CA ASP A 304 7.48 7.25 -1.71
C ASP A 304 6.14 7.69 -2.30
N LEU A 305 5.11 6.84 -2.27
CA LEU A 305 3.87 7.07 -3.01
C LEU A 305 3.12 8.33 -2.55
N ASP A 306 3.15 8.64 -1.25
CA ASP A 306 2.51 9.84 -0.69
C ASP A 306 3.21 11.12 -1.18
N ARG A 307 4.55 11.14 -1.12
CA ARG A 307 5.37 12.27 -1.61
C ARG A 307 5.19 12.47 -3.11
N LEU A 308 5.15 11.39 -3.89
CA LEU A 308 4.94 11.45 -5.35
C LEU A 308 3.54 11.98 -5.70
N ALA A 309 2.52 11.59 -4.94
CA ALA A 309 1.16 12.09 -5.14
C ALA A 309 1.07 13.60 -4.87
N GLU A 310 1.72 14.09 -3.82
CA GLU A 310 1.80 15.52 -3.50
C GLU A 310 2.52 16.32 -4.60
N GLN A 311 3.66 15.83 -5.08
CA GLN A 311 4.42 16.47 -6.16
C GLN A 311 3.65 16.50 -7.48
N ALA A 312 2.88 15.45 -7.77
CA ALA A 312 2.08 15.37 -8.99
C ALA A 312 1.02 16.48 -9.03
N VAL A 313 0.37 16.77 -7.90
CA VAL A 313 -0.73 17.75 -7.80
C VAL A 313 -0.30 19.16 -7.40
N ALA A 314 0.99 19.37 -7.13
CA ALA A 314 1.53 20.64 -6.65
C ALA A 314 1.26 21.84 -7.59
N ARG A 315 1.07 21.59 -8.88
CA ARG A 315 0.68 22.61 -9.87
C ARG A 315 -0.48 22.06 -10.70
N PRO A 316 -1.60 22.80 -10.85
CA PRO A 316 -2.69 22.40 -11.73
C PRO A 316 -2.27 22.32 -13.20
N TYR A 317 -2.84 21.38 -13.93
CA TYR A 317 -2.71 21.21 -15.38
C TYR A 317 -4.01 20.65 -15.97
N PRO A 318 -4.27 20.83 -17.26
CA PRO A 318 -5.45 20.28 -17.91
C PRO A 318 -5.46 18.74 -17.84
N ASN A 319 -6.59 18.18 -17.40
CA ASN A 319 -6.90 16.75 -17.47
C ASN A 319 -8.43 16.58 -17.53
N PRO A 320 -8.98 15.56 -18.22
CA PRO A 320 -10.43 15.38 -18.36
C PRO A 320 -11.16 15.15 -17.04
N VAL A 321 -10.48 14.51 -16.09
CA VAL A 321 -10.96 14.29 -14.72
C VAL A 321 -10.14 15.16 -13.77
N PRO A 322 -10.75 15.82 -12.76
CA PRO A 322 -10.00 16.56 -11.75
C PRO A 322 -8.93 15.69 -11.09
N VAL A 323 -7.68 16.14 -11.13
CA VAL A 323 -6.56 15.43 -10.52
C VAL A 323 -6.49 15.82 -9.04
N THR A 324 -6.86 14.90 -8.15
CA THR A 324 -6.80 15.08 -6.69
C THR A 324 -5.64 14.28 -6.10
N ARG A 325 -5.13 14.73 -4.94
CA ARG A 325 -4.05 14.04 -4.21
C ARG A 325 -4.42 12.59 -3.91
N ASP A 326 -5.61 12.35 -3.38
CA ASP A 326 -6.06 11.00 -3.03
C ASP A 326 -6.31 10.13 -4.26
N GLY A 327 -6.84 10.72 -5.34
CA GLY A 327 -7.02 10.03 -6.62
C GLY A 327 -5.68 9.58 -7.21
N VAL A 328 -4.67 10.45 -7.18
CA VAL A 328 -3.31 10.10 -7.61
C VAL A 328 -2.67 9.07 -6.69
N ARG A 329 -2.80 9.20 -5.36
CA ARG A 329 -2.25 8.24 -4.40
C ARG A 329 -2.83 6.84 -4.59
N ALA A 330 -4.13 6.74 -4.85
CA ALA A 330 -4.79 5.47 -5.13
C ALA A 330 -4.35 4.88 -6.49
N LEU A 331 -4.20 5.72 -7.52
CA LEU A 331 -3.65 5.33 -8.83
C LEU A 331 -2.24 4.76 -8.68
N LEU A 332 -1.35 5.50 -7.99
CA LEU A 332 0.02 5.10 -7.73
C LEU A 332 0.11 3.82 -6.90
N GLY A 333 -0.78 3.62 -5.92
CA GLY A 333 -0.85 2.36 -5.15
C GLY A 333 -1.13 1.15 -6.05
N ARG A 334 -2.12 1.25 -6.94
CA ARG A 334 -2.42 0.17 -7.90
C ARG A 334 -1.27 -0.07 -8.88
N ALA A 335 -0.67 1.01 -9.38
CA ALA A 335 0.50 0.92 -10.27
C ALA A 335 1.74 0.36 -9.57
N TRP A 336 1.89 0.61 -8.26
CA TRP A 336 2.97 0.06 -7.46
C TRP A 336 2.82 -1.45 -7.25
N ALA A 337 1.61 -1.92 -6.93
CA ALA A 337 1.32 -3.34 -6.77
C ALA A 337 1.26 -4.11 -8.12
N GLY A 338 1.15 -3.40 -9.25
CA GLY A 338 0.95 -4.02 -10.56
C GLY A 338 -0.45 -4.63 -10.73
N GLU A 339 -1.46 -4.01 -10.10
CA GLU A 339 -2.85 -4.46 -10.18
C GLU A 339 -3.44 -4.20 -11.57
N ARG A 340 -4.06 -5.20 -12.20
CA ARG A 340 -4.80 -5.01 -13.46
C ARG A 340 -5.93 -3.99 -13.27
N PRO A 341 -5.91 -2.84 -13.96
CA PRO A 341 -7.02 -1.88 -13.88
C PRO A 341 -8.27 -2.42 -14.60
N GLY A 342 -9.45 -1.96 -14.18
CA GLY A 342 -10.70 -2.24 -14.90
C GLY A 342 -11.36 -3.58 -14.57
N ASP A 343 -10.98 -4.26 -13.49
CA ASP A 343 -11.70 -5.46 -13.01
C ASP A 343 -13.18 -5.12 -12.69
N PRO A 344 -14.14 -5.60 -13.50
CA PRO A 344 -15.56 -5.28 -13.34
C PRO A 344 -16.13 -5.84 -12.03
N VAL A 345 -15.59 -6.96 -11.56
CA VAL A 345 -16.00 -7.58 -10.30
C VAL A 345 -15.60 -6.67 -9.15
N ARG A 346 -14.35 -6.19 -9.14
CA ARG A 346 -13.86 -5.25 -8.13
C ARG A 346 -14.62 -3.92 -8.13
N ALA A 347 -14.90 -3.35 -9.30
CA ALA A 347 -15.72 -2.14 -9.41
C ALA A 347 -17.14 -2.33 -8.85
N THR A 348 -17.71 -3.52 -9.04
CA THR A 348 -19.01 -3.91 -8.48
C THR A 348 -18.94 -4.05 -6.96
N LEU A 349 -17.89 -4.69 -6.42
CA LEU A 349 -17.67 -4.85 -4.98
C LEU A 349 -17.42 -3.50 -4.27
N ASP A 350 -16.65 -2.61 -4.89
CA ASP A 350 -16.40 -1.26 -4.37
C ASP A 350 -17.71 -0.46 -4.32
N THR A 351 -18.54 -0.56 -5.36
CA THR A 351 -19.87 0.06 -5.41
C THR A 351 -20.80 -0.49 -4.33
N LEU A 352 -20.85 -1.81 -4.15
CA LEU A 352 -21.64 -2.46 -3.11
C LEU A 352 -21.23 -1.99 -1.71
N THR A 353 -19.92 -1.92 -1.45
CA THR A 353 -19.38 -1.46 -0.17
C THR A 353 -19.78 0.00 0.12
N ALA A 354 -19.68 0.87 -0.89
CA ALA A 354 -20.12 2.25 -0.77
C ALA A 354 -21.63 2.35 -0.49
N GLN A 355 -22.45 1.54 -1.16
CA GLN A 355 -23.91 1.50 -0.93
C GLN A 355 -24.26 1.06 0.49
N VAL A 356 -23.64 -0.02 0.99
CA VAL A 356 -23.90 -0.53 2.36
C VAL A 356 -23.48 0.49 3.40
N THR A 357 -22.26 1.03 3.30
CA THR A 357 -21.76 2.03 4.27
C THR A 357 -22.59 3.31 4.27
N ALA A 358 -23.06 3.76 3.10
CA ALA A 358 -23.95 4.92 3.01
C ALA A 358 -25.37 4.64 3.55
N SER A 359 -25.80 3.38 3.63
CA SER A 359 -27.15 3.01 4.10
C SER A 359 -27.36 3.20 5.60
N PHE A 360 -26.29 3.35 6.39
CA PHE A 360 -26.36 3.57 7.85
C PHE A 360 -26.77 5.01 8.20
N GLY A 361 -28.00 5.42 7.87
CA GLY A 361 -28.53 6.80 7.94
C GLY A 361 -29.16 7.24 9.28
N GLY A 362 -28.63 6.81 10.42
CA GLY A 362 -29.15 7.16 11.76
C GLY A 362 -28.58 8.46 12.36
N SER A 363 -29.18 8.96 13.46
CA SER A 363 -28.72 10.17 14.16
C SER A 363 -27.52 9.95 15.10
N ASP A 364 -27.18 8.70 15.42
CA ASP A 364 -26.00 8.37 16.23
C ASP A 364 -24.74 8.27 15.35
N GLU A 365 -23.93 9.31 15.42
CA GLU A 365 -22.69 9.46 14.66
C GLU A 365 -21.64 8.40 15.01
N ARG A 366 -21.56 7.98 16.29
CA ARG A 366 -20.58 6.99 16.72
C ARG A 366 -20.97 5.62 16.20
N LEU A 367 -22.24 5.25 16.31
CA LEU A 367 -22.75 3.99 15.79
C LEU A 367 -22.55 3.90 14.27
N ARG A 368 -22.89 4.97 13.54
CA ARG A 368 -22.67 5.06 12.09
C ARG A 368 -21.22 4.84 11.70
N THR A 369 -20.29 5.49 12.41
CA THR A 369 -18.86 5.33 12.19
C THR A 369 -18.41 3.88 12.39
N LEU A 370 -18.84 3.25 13.50
CA LEU A 370 -18.47 1.88 13.82
C LEU A 370 -19.03 0.86 12.81
N LEU A 371 -20.30 0.98 12.43
CA LEU A 371 -20.94 0.07 11.47
C LEU A 371 -20.37 0.22 10.06
N ALA A 372 -20.13 1.46 9.60
CA ALA A 372 -19.52 1.70 8.29
C ALA A 372 -18.10 1.12 8.22
N ALA A 373 -17.28 1.34 9.26
CA ALA A 373 -15.93 0.79 9.32
C ALA A 373 -15.93 -0.75 9.39
N LEU A 374 -16.83 -1.34 10.19
CA LEU A 374 -16.97 -2.79 10.27
C LEU A 374 -17.39 -3.41 8.93
N ALA A 375 -18.42 -2.86 8.29
CA ALA A 375 -18.88 -3.35 6.98
C ALA A 375 -17.79 -3.26 5.91
N ALA A 376 -17.06 -2.14 5.85
CA ALA A 376 -15.94 -1.97 4.94
C ALA A 376 -14.82 -2.98 5.22
N THR A 377 -14.52 -3.25 6.49
CA THR A 377 -13.50 -4.24 6.90
C THR A 377 -13.92 -5.66 6.51
N LEU A 378 -15.17 -6.04 6.75
CA LEU A 378 -15.70 -7.36 6.38
C LEU A 378 -15.71 -7.58 4.86
N HIS A 379 -16.15 -6.59 4.09
CA HIS A 379 -16.08 -6.65 2.62
C HIS A 379 -14.64 -6.68 2.11
N GLY A 380 -13.74 -5.93 2.76
CA GLY A 380 -12.31 -5.95 2.51
C GLY A 380 -11.72 -7.34 2.71
N TYR A 381 -11.97 -7.96 3.85
CA TYR A 381 -11.53 -9.32 4.19
C TYR A 381 -12.05 -10.35 3.19
N ALA A 382 -13.34 -10.29 2.85
CA ALA A 382 -13.94 -11.19 1.86
C ALA A 382 -13.27 -11.10 0.49
N ARG A 383 -12.96 -9.87 0.05
CA ARG A 383 -12.27 -9.60 -1.21
C ARG A 383 -10.80 -10.01 -1.19
N GLU A 384 -10.10 -9.75 -0.10
CA GLU A 384 -8.67 -10.07 0.04
C GLU A 384 -8.40 -11.57 0.01
N HIS A 385 -9.29 -12.35 0.61
CA HIS A 385 -9.15 -13.80 0.70
C HIS A 385 -9.95 -14.59 -0.34
N ASP A 386 -10.61 -13.90 -1.27
CA ASP A 386 -11.50 -14.51 -2.29
C ASP A 386 -12.47 -15.53 -1.66
N LEU A 387 -13.14 -15.11 -0.58
CA LEU A 387 -13.95 -16.02 0.24
C LEU A 387 -14.99 -16.75 -0.60
N THR A 388 -14.98 -18.07 -0.52
CA THR A 388 -15.94 -18.91 -1.20
C THR A 388 -17.28 -18.94 -0.46
N GLN A 389 -18.34 -19.31 -1.18
CA GLN A 389 -19.66 -19.50 -0.59
C GLN A 389 -19.66 -20.59 0.50
N ASP A 390 -18.88 -21.66 0.32
CA ASP A 390 -18.80 -22.77 1.27
C ASP A 390 -18.11 -22.35 2.57
N GLU A 391 -17.00 -21.59 2.47
CA GLU A 391 -16.31 -21.03 3.65
C GLU A 391 -17.19 -20.03 4.40
N TRP A 392 -17.91 -19.17 3.67
CA TRP A 392 -18.86 -18.25 4.29
C TRP A 392 -19.99 -18.99 5.00
N GLN A 393 -20.53 -20.05 4.39
CA GLN A 393 -21.59 -20.85 4.99
C GLN A 393 -21.11 -21.58 6.25
N ALA A 394 -19.86 -22.06 6.26
CA ALA A 394 -19.24 -22.66 7.44
C ALA A 394 -19.07 -21.63 8.58
N ALA A 395 -18.65 -20.40 8.26
CA ALA A 395 -18.56 -19.31 9.24
C ALA A 395 -19.93 -18.95 9.83
N ILE A 396 -20.98 -18.91 8.99
CA ILE A 396 -22.35 -18.66 9.45
C ILE A 396 -22.86 -19.79 10.35
N ASP A 397 -22.59 -21.06 10.02
CA ASP A 397 -22.94 -22.20 10.89
C ASP A 397 -22.24 -22.08 12.25
N PHE A 398 -20.93 -21.80 12.26
CA PHE A 398 -20.15 -21.58 13.48
C PHE A 398 -20.76 -20.49 14.38
N LEU A 399 -21.08 -19.32 13.81
CA LEU A 399 -21.70 -18.22 14.55
C LEU A 399 -23.12 -18.57 15.04
N THR A 400 -23.87 -19.33 14.25
CA THR A 400 -25.22 -19.80 14.61
C THR A 400 -25.16 -20.76 15.79
N ARG A 401 -24.26 -21.75 15.76
CA ARG A 401 -24.05 -22.69 16.89
C ARG A 401 -23.57 -21.95 18.14
N THR A 402 -22.68 -20.97 17.99
CA THR A 402 -22.23 -20.09 19.10
C THR A 402 -23.42 -19.38 19.75
N GLY A 403 -24.32 -18.83 18.93
CA GLY A 403 -25.55 -18.21 19.43
C GLY A 403 -26.49 -19.17 20.14
N HIS A 404 -26.69 -20.39 19.63
CA HIS A 404 -27.56 -21.38 20.27
C HIS A 404 -27.02 -21.94 21.60
N LEU A 405 -25.70 -21.91 21.82
CA LEU A 405 -25.09 -22.28 23.10
C LEU A 405 -25.11 -21.13 24.12
N THR A 406 -25.49 -19.92 23.72
CA THR A 406 -25.58 -18.77 24.62
C THR A 406 -26.93 -18.75 25.34
N ASP A 407 -26.91 -18.73 26.68
CA ASP A 407 -28.07 -18.64 27.56
C ASP A 407 -27.81 -17.72 28.79
N GLU A 408 -28.69 -17.74 29.79
CA GLU A 408 -28.56 -16.91 31.01
C GLU A 408 -27.33 -17.27 31.87
N ARG A 409 -26.73 -18.45 31.66
CA ARG A 409 -25.61 -18.99 32.45
C ARG A 409 -24.32 -19.11 31.63
N ARG A 410 -24.41 -19.25 30.31
CA ARG A 410 -23.29 -19.41 29.37
C ARG A 410 -23.34 -18.33 28.31
N GLN A 411 -22.27 -17.55 28.19
CA GLN A 411 -22.13 -16.51 27.15
C GLN A 411 -21.05 -16.92 26.13
N GLU A 412 -21.40 -17.83 25.20
CA GLU A 412 -20.45 -18.36 24.22
C GLU A 412 -19.93 -17.27 23.25
N PHE A 413 -20.72 -16.22 22.97
CA PHE A 413 -20.24 -15.07 22.20
C PHE A 413 -19.16 -14.26 22.92
N VAL A 414 -19.25 -14.13 24.25
CA VAL A 414 -18.20 -13.49 25.06
C VAL A 414 -16.95 -14.37 25.01
N LEU A 415 -17.12 -15.69 25.13
CA LEU A 415 -16.01 -16.63 25.01
C LEU A 415 -15.31 -16.56 23.63
N LEU A 416 -16.08 -16.40 22.56
CA LEU A 416 -15.55 -16.18 21.22
C LEU A 416 -14.74 -14.87 21.15
N SER A 417 -15.28 -13.78 21.71
CA SER A 417 -14.57 -12.49 21.79
C SER A 417 -13.26 -12.59 22.58
N ASP A 418 -13.29 -13.28 23.72
CA ASP A 418 -12.15 -13.51 24.60
C ASP A 418 -11.05 -14.31 23.90
N THR A 419 -11.42 -15.41 23.24
CA THR A 419 -10.47 -16.29 22.54
C THR A 419 -9.97 -15.73 21.21
N LEU A 420 -10.64 -14.75 20.61
CA LEU A 420 -10.11 -13.93 19.50
C LEU A 420 -9.30 -12.72 19.99
N GLY A 421 -9.25 -12.47 21.31
CA GLY A 421 -8.52 -11.36 21.92
C GLY A 421 -9.21 -10.00 21.84
N LEU A 422 -10.42 -9.92 21.27
CA LEU A 422 -11.15 -8.66 21.11
C LEU A 422 -11.50 -8.04 22.46
N SER A 423 -11.91 -8.85 23.45
CA SER A 423 -12.23 -8.36 24.79
C SER A 423 -11.01 -7.71 25.47
N SER A 424 -9.82 -8.30 25.30
CA SER A 424 -8.57 -7.75 25.84
C SER A 424 -8.20 -6.43 25.15
N VAL A 425 -8.38 -6.32 23.83
CA VAL A 425 -8.19 -5.05 23.11
C VAL A 425 -9.15 -3.97 23.61
N VAL A 426 -10.43 -4.32 23.81
CA VAL A 426 -11.45 -3.39 24.33
C VAL A 426 -11.13 -2.96 25.76
N ASP A 427 -10.68 -3.88 26.62
CA ASP A 427 -10.24 -3.57 27.99
C ASP A 427 -9.08 -2.58 27.98
N VAL A 428 -8.03 -2.83 27.18
CA VAL A 428 -6.88 -1.93 27.09
C VAL A 428 -7.30 -0.53 26.64
N LEU A 429 -8.15 -0.44 25.60
CA LEU A 429 -8.65 0.83 25.09
C LEU A 429 -9.57 1.57 26.07
N THR A 430 -10.28 0.86 26.95
CA THR A 430 -11.25 1.47 27.85
C THR A 430 -10.63 1.82 29.20
N ASN A 431 -9.90 0.87 29.77
CA ASN A 431 -9.53 0.85 31.18
C ASN A 431 -8.01 0.98 31.43
N SER A 432 -7.15 0.59 30.47
CA SER A 432 -5.68 0.63 30.64
C SER A 432 -4.98 1.81 29.92
N ARG A 433 -5.69 2.91 29.64
CA ARG A 433 -5.10 4.10 28.95
C ARG A 433 -4.23 4.98 29.85
N THR A 434 -4.29 4.80 31.17
CA THR A 434 -3.54 5.57 32.16
C THR A 434 -2.35 4.74 32.63
N PRO A 435 -1.11 5.09 32.25
CA PRO A 435 0.07 4.30 32.64
C PRO A 435 0.33 4.30 34.16
N ASP A 436 -0.26 5.24 34.90
CA ASP A 436 -0.04 5.37 36.35
C ASP A 436 -0.99 4.52 37.21
N THR A 437 -1.90 3.73 36.59
CA THR A 437 -2.84 2.84 37.29
C THR A 437 -2.48 1.38 37.07
N THR A 438 -2.82 0.51 38.02
CA THR A 438 -2.70 -0.94 37.81
C THR A 438 -3.50 -1.39 36.59
N SER A 439 -2.94 -2.28 35.78
CA SER A 439 -3.63 -2.80 34.60
C SER A 439 -4.95 -3.47 34.96
N SER A 440 -5.97 -3.18 34.15
CA SER A 440 -7.29 -3.81 34.27
C SER A 440 -7.30 -5.21 33.66
N ALA A 441 -8.39 -5.94 33.88
CA ALA A 441 -8.69 -7.19 33.20
C ALA A 441 -10.20 -7.28 32.92
N VAL A 442 -10.58 -8.20 32.04
CA VAL A 442 -11.99 -8.58 31.85
C VAL A 442 -12.53 -9.21 33.14
N LEU A 443 -13.81 -8.98 33.46
CA LEU A 443 -14.46 -9.48 34.68
C LEU A 443 -14.48 -11.01 34.77
N GLY A 444 -14.49 -11.68 33.63
CA GLY A 444 -14.59 -13.14 33.56
C GLY A 444 -15.98 -13.66 33.90
N PRO A 445 -16.29 -14.90 33.51
CA PRO A 445 -17.64 -15.46 33.62
C PRO A 445 -18.03 -15.95 35.03
N PHE A 446 -17.08 -16.03 35.97
CA PHE A 446 -17.28 -16.64 37.29
C PHE A 446 -17.48 -15.65 38.45
N TYR A 447 -17.47 -14.35 38.15
CA TYR A 447 -17.86 -13.33 39.13
C TYR A 447 -19.36 -13.44 39.46
N THR A 448 -19.72 -13.23 40.73
CA THR A 448 -21.12 -13.09 41.16
C THR A 448 -21.24 -11.82 41.97
N ASP A 449 -22.29 -11.05 41.68
CA ASP A 449 -22.50 -9.78 42.37
C ASP A 449 -22.84 -9.99 43.85
N GLY A 450 -22.26 -9.16 44.71
CA GLY A 450 -22.47 -9.20 46.16
C GLY A 450 -21.95 -10.46 46.86
N PRO A 451 -20.65 -10.82 46.75
CA PRO A 451 -20.09 -11.89 47.57
C PRO A 451 -20.20 -11.54 49.08
N PRO A 452 -20.13 -12.55 49.97
CA PRO A 452 -20.30 -12.33 51.42
C PRO A 452 -19.26 -11.34 51.95
N GLU A 453 -19.70 -10.39 52.77
CA GLU A 453 -18.80 -9.45 53.46
C GLU A 453 -18.09 -10.16 54.61
N LEU A 454 -16.76 -10.07 54.63
CA LEU A 454 -15.87 -10.79 55.56
C LEU A 454 -14.93 -9.82 56.27
N ASP A 455 -14.59 -10.15 57.52
CA ASP A 455 -13.61 -9.40 58.31
C ASP A 455 -12.17 -9.66 57.80
N GLN A 456 -11.28 -8.67 58.00
CA GLN A 456 -9.84 -8.77 57.71
C GLN A 456 -9.21 -9.98 58.44
N GLY A 457 -8.37 -10.73 57.72
CA GLY A 457 -7.71 -11.94 58.24
C GLY A 457 -8.56 -13.22 58.16
N THR A 458 -9.81 -13.13 57.68
CA THR A 458 -10.65 -14.31 57.42
C THR A 458 -9.97 -15.26 56.43
N ASP A 459 -10.17 -16.57 56.62
CA ASP A 459 -9.80 -17.62 55.67
C ASP A 459 -10.93 -17.88 54.68
N VAL A 460 -10.75 -17.45 53.44
CA VAL A 460 -11.75 -17.61 52.37
C VAL A 460 -11.75 -19.02 51.77
N SER A 461 -10.74 -19.85 52.08
CA SER A 461 -10.69 -21.22 51.56
C SER A 461 -11.75 -22.14 52.17
N ALA A 462 -12.31 -21.78 53.33
CA ALA A 462 -13.28 -22.57 54.06
C ALA A 462 -12.86 -24.05 54.23
N GLY A 463 -11.55 -24.32 54.36
CA GLY A 463 -11.00 -25.67 54.53
C GLY A 463 -10.78 -26.46 53.23
N LYS A 464 -10.88 -25.82 52.05
CA LYS A 464 -10.49 -26.44 50.78
C LYS A 464 -9.01 -26.83 50.81
N LYS A 465 -8.71 -27.98 50.21
CA LYS A 465 -7.34 -28.48 50.09
C LYS A 465 -6.57 -27.63 49.07
N GLY A 466 -5.31 -27.36 49.37
CA GLY A 466 -4.43 -26.55 48.53
C GLY A 466 -3.23 -26.03 49.31
N THR A 467 -2.27 -25.41 48.62
CA THR A 467 -1.12 -24.76 49.28
C THR A 467 -1.61 -23.50 49.98
N PRO A 468 -1.46 -23.35 51.31
CA PRO A 468 -1.96 -22.17 52.01
C PRO A 468 -1.35 -20.87 51.49
N LEU A 469 -2.17 -19.82 51.38
CA LEU A 469 -1.81 -18.52 50.83
C LEU A 469 -2.21 -17.42 51.83
N TRP A 470 -1.26 -16.56 52.18
CA TRP A 470 -1.53 -15.29 52.85
C TRP A 470 -1.51 -14.17 51.82
N VAL A 471 -2.63 -13.47 51.67
CA VAL A 471 -2.77 -12.32 50.78
C VAL A 471 -2.62 -11.05 51.59
N ASP A 472 -1.79 -10.14 51.09
CA ASP A 472 -1.47 -8.91 51.78
C ASP A 472 -1.27 -7.75 50.79
N VAL A 473 -2.37 -7.07 50.46
CA VAL A 473 -2.40 -6.08 49.39
C VAL A 473 -2.74 -4.69 49.92
N VAL A 474 -2.30 -3.66 49.19
CA VAL A 474 -2.57 -2.25 49.51
C VAL A 474 -3.27 -1.60 48.32
N VAL A 475 -4.25 -0.73 48.57
CA VAL A 475 -4.91 0.09 47.56
C VAL A 475 -4.54 1.55 47.79
N THR A 476 -3.96 2.17 46.76
CA THR A 476 -3.60 3.60 46.75
C THR A 476 -4.24 4.31 45.55
N ASP A 477 -4.30 5.65 45.62
CA ASP A 477 -4.58 6.46 44.44
C ASP A 477 -3.31 6.67 43.60
N THR A 478 -3.42 7.39 42.48
CA THR A 478 -2.29 7.70 41.58
C THR A 478 -1.24 8.64 42.19
N GLY A 479 -1.51 9.22 43.36
CA GLY A 479 -0.57 10.01 44.16
C GLY A 479 0.12 9.19 45.26
N ASP A 480 -0.05 7.86 45.26
CA ASP A 480 0.43 6.93 46.29
C ASP A 480 -0.21 7.15 47.68
N GLU A 481 -1.36 7.85 47.75
CA GLU A 481 -2.11 8.02 48.99
C GLU A 481 -3.00 6.79 49.26
N PRO A 482 -3.02 6.23 50.48
CA PRO A 482 -3.87 5.09 50.81
C PRO A 482 -5.37 5.36 50.64
N VAL A 483 -6.08 4.40 50.04
CA VAL A 483 -7.54 4.48 49.86
C VAL A 483 -8.24 3.66 50.95
N ALA A 484 -8.62 4.32 52.03
CA ALA A 484 -9.34 3.70 53.15
C ALA A 484 -10.80 3.38 52.78
N GLY A 485 -11.31 2.25 53.29
CA GLY A 485 -12.72 1.84 53.11
C GLY A 485 -13.11 1.43 51.68
N ALA A 486 -12.14 1.18 50.80
CA ALA A 486 -12.38 0.62 49.48
C ALA A 486 -13.00 -0.79 49.62
N VAL A 487 -14.06 -1.05 48.86
CA VAL A 487 -14.69 -2.36 48.74
C VAL A 487 -13.88 -3.21 47.77
N VAL A 488 -13.43 -4.38 48.21
CA VAL A 488 -12.63 -5.29 47.40
C VAL A 488 -13.30 -6.66 47.36
N ASP A 489 -13.79 -7.04 46.19
CA ASP A 489 -14.30 -8.39 45.93
C ASP A 489 -13.15 -9.24 45.36
N ILE A 490 -13.01 -10.45 45.88
CA ILE A 490 -12.01 -11.44 45.43
C ILE A 490 -12.71 -12.73 45.05
N TRP A 491 -12.14 -13.43 44.05
CA TRP A 491 -12.54 -14.78 43.66
C TRP A 491 -11.40 -15.51 42.94
N GLN A 492 -11.33 -16.83 43.06
CA GLN A 492 -10.32 -17.67 42.40
C GLN A 492 -10.80 -19.12 42.23
N SER A 493 -10.04 -19.90 41.46
CA SER A 493 -10.16 -21.37 41.41
C SER A 493 -9.57 -22.05 42.65
N ASP A 494 -10.01 -23.29 42.90
CA ASP A 494 -9.38 -24.21 43.85
C ASP A 494 -8.14 -24.91 43.27
N GLU A 495 -7.55 -25.85 44.03
CA GLU A 495 -6.35 -26.59 43.60
C GLU A 495 -6.58 -27.48 42.37
N ASP A 496 -7.84 -27.85 42.09
CA ASP A 496 -8.25 -28.70 40.98
C ASP A 496 -8.73 -27.86 39.76
N GLY A 497 -8.69 -26.53 39.87
CA GLY A 497 -9.06 -25.62 38.79
C GLY A 497 -10.57 -25.36 38.69
N PHE A 498 -11.34 -25.55 39.76
CA PHE A 498 -12.78 -25.27 39.78
C PHE A 498 -13.11 -24.00 40.57
N TYR A 499 -14.03 -23.19 40.04
CA TYR A 499 -14.70 -22.15 40.81
C TYR A 499 -15.87 -22.74 41.59
N ASP A 500 -16.23 -22.12 42.71
CA ASP A 500 -17.32 -22.57 43.58
C ASP A 500 -18.68 -22.73 42.84
N LEU A 501 -18.96 -21.90 41.84
CA LEU A 501 -20.15 -22.02 40.97
C LEU A 501 -20.21 -23.33 40.19
N GLN A 502 -19.08 -24.01 40.01
CA GLN A 502 -18.94 -25.27 39.30
C GLN A 502 -19.00 -26.48 40.26
N LEU A 503 -19.08 -26.24 41.57
CA LEU A 503 -19.03 -27.26 42.63
C LEU A 503 -20.41 -27.37 43.32
N PRO A 504 -21.35 -28.17 42.78
CA PRO A 504 -22.74 -28.23 43.26
C PRO A 504 -22.90 -28.77 44.69
N GLU A 505 -21.85 -29.38 45.27
CA GLU A 505 -21.86 -29.96 46.61
C GLU A 505 -21.32 -29.02 47.71
N THR A 506 -20.90 -27.81 47.37
CA THR A 506 -20.35 -26.87 48.36
C THR A 506 -21.47 -26.13 49.11
N GLU A 507 -21.48 -26.21 50.45
CA GLU A 507 -22.39 -25.42 51.28
C GLU A 507 -21.90 -23.96 51.36
N GLY A 508 -22.42 -23.12 50.45
CA GLY A 508 -22.16 -21.68 50.44
C GLY A 508 -20.93 -21.25 49.62
N PRO A 509 -20.71 -19.93 49.49
CA PRO A 509 -19.60 -19.36 48.72
C PRO A 509 -18.24 -19.71 49.34
N VAL A 510 -17.30 -20.20 48.53
CA VAL A 510 -15.92 -20.52 48.94
C VAL A 510 -14.93 -19.91 47.96
N LEU A 511 -13.72 -19.60 48.43
CA LEU A 511 -12.66 -18.94 47.64
C LEU A 511 -13.10 -17.62 47.00
N ARG A 512 -14.11 -16.99 47.60
CA ARG A 512 -14.64 -15.68 47.25
C ARG A 512 -15.03 -14.89 48.50
N GLY A 513 -15.00 -13.57 48.41
CA GLY A 513 -15.41 -12.71 49.52
C GLY A 513 -15.35 -11.24 49.16
N ARG A 514 -16.04 -10.43 49.97
CA ARG A 514 -16.00 -8.97 49.93
C ARG A 514 -15.33 -8.46 51.19
N PHE A 515 -14.36 -7.58 51.04
CA PHE A 515 -13.63 -6.97 52.14
C PHE A 515 -13.64 -5.45 52.04
N ARG A 516 -13.20 -4.80 53.12
CA ARG A 516 -12.93 -3.36 53.16
C ARG A 516 -11.49 -3.09 53.55
N THR A 517 -10.83 -2.19 52.84
CA THR A 517 -9.47 -1.75 53.21
C THR A 517 -9.49 -0.96 54.52
N ASP A 518 -8.42 -1.10 55.31
CA ASP A 518 -8.22 -0.34 56.55
C ASP A 518 -7.78 1.12 56.29
N ASP A 519 -7.50 1.88 57.36
CA ASP A 519 -7.06 3.28 57.26
C ASP A 519 -5.74 3.46 56.49
N ALA A 520 -4.94 2.40 56.36
CA ALA A 520 -3.71 2.38 55.56
C ALA A 520 -3.94 1.81 54.14
N GLY A 521 -5.21 1.68 53.71
CA GLY A 521 -5.58 1.15 52.40
C GLY A 521 -5.32 -0.36 52.27
N ARG A 522 -5.09 -1.08 53.37
CA ARG A 522 -4.58 -2.45 53.35
C ARG A 522 -5.68 -3.50 53.47
N LEU A 523 -5.48 -4.63 52.81
CA LEU A 523 -6.34 -5.81 52.83
C LEU A 523 -5.51 -7.08 53.06
N ARG A 524 -5.91 -7.86 54.07
CA ARG A 524 -5.29 -9.11 54.48
C ARG A 524 -6.33 -10.22 54.60
N PHE A 525 -6.02 -11.40 54.09
CA PHE A 525 -6.85 -12.60 54.26
C PHE A 525 -6.04 -13.88 53.96
N ARG A 526 -6.56 -15.04 54.39
CA ARG A 526 -6.03 -16.36 54.03
C ARG A 526 -6.82 -16.97 52.89
N SER A 527 -6.14 -17.70 52.02
CA SER A 527 -6.70 -18.46 50.90
C SER A 527 -5.81 -19.69 50.64
N ILE A 528 -5.95 -20.29 49.46
CA ILE A 528 -5.02 -21.27 48.88
C ILE A 528 -4.45 -20.74 47.56
N LEU A 529 -3.29 -21.24 47.13
CA LEU A 529 -2.71 -20.90 45.83
C LEU A 529 -3.66 -21.33 44.70
N PRO A 530 -4.05 -20.43 43.77
CA PRO A 530 -4.93 -20.79 42.67
C PRO A 530 -4.23 -21.72 41.67
N ALA A 531 -5.01 -22.58 41.01
CA ALA A 531 -4.54 -23.45 39.93
C ALA A 531 -4.98 -22.95 38.56
N ALA A 532 -4.29 -23.43 37.51
CA ALA A 532 -4.74 -23.23 36.14
C ALA A 532 -6.09 -23.92 35.92
N TYR A 533 -6.97 -23.31 35.14
CA TYR A 533 -8.30 -23.86 34.90
C TYR A 533 -8.71 -23.74 33.43
N PRO A 534 -9.50 -24.68 32.90
CA PRO A 534 -10.00 -24.59 31.53
C PRO A 534 -11.23 -23.68 31.45
N ILE A 535 -11.33 -22.90 30.38
CA ILE A 535 -12.61 -22.36 29.92
C ILE A 535 -13.48 -23.48 29.33
N PRO A 536 -14.82 -23.30 29.22
CA PRO A 536 -15.67 -24.25 28.49
C PRO A 536 -15.13 -24.52 27.08
N ALA A 537 -14.95 -25.79 26.74
CA ALA A 537 -14.36 -26.23 25.46
C ALA A 537 -15.23 -27.28 24.73
N ASP A 538 -16.47 -27.46 25.19
CA ASP A 538 -17.48 -28.37 24.65
C ASP A 538 -18.38 -27.74 23.57
N GLY A 539 -18.08 -26.50 23.18
CA GLY A 539 -18.82 -25.72 22.18
C GLY A 539 -17.99 -25.36 20.95
N PRO A 540 -18.56 -24.57 20.01
CA PRO A 540 -17.88 -24.14 18.80
C PRO A 540 -16.54 -23.44 19.08
N VAL A 541 -16.45 -22.64 20.15
CA VAL A 541 -15.18 -21.98 20.50
C VAL A 541 -14.11 -23.02 20.88
N GLY A 542 -14.48 -24.08 21.59
CA GLY A 542 -13.59 -25.20 21.87
C GLY A 542 -13.13 -25.94 20.61
N GLU A 543 -14.04 -26.18 19.66
CA GLU A 543 -13.71 -26.75 18.34
C GLU A 543 -12.69 -25.86 17.59
N MET A 544 -12.88 -24.54 17.62
CA MET A 544 -11.97 -23.56 17.01
C MET A 544 -10.58 -23.60 17.66
N LEU A 545 -10.51 -23.63 19.00
CA LEU A 545 -9.24 -23.75 19.71
C LEU A 545 -8.52 -25.05 19.32
N HIS A 546 -9.22 -26.17 19.30
CA HIS A 546 -8.64 -27.45 18.90
C HIS A 546 -8.14 -27.44 17.45
N ALA A 547 -8.94 -26.93 16.52
CA ALA A 547 -8.60 -26.83 15.10
C ALA A 547 -7.38 -25.92 14.83
N THR A 548 -7.15 -24.94 15.71
CA THR A 548 -6.01 -24.00 15.63
C THR A 548 -4.81 -24.43 16.49
N GLY A 549 -4.86 -25.61 17.13
CA GLY A 549 -3.77 -26.12 17.97
C GLY A 549 -3.64 -25.41 19.33
N ARG A 550 -4.69 -24.72 19.78
CA ARG A 550 -4.72 -23.97 21.05
C ARG A 550 -5.39 -24.79 22.16
N HIS A 551 -5.02 -24.52 23.42
CA HIS A 551 -5.61 -25.15 24.60
C HIS A 551 -6.64 -24.24 25.30
N PRO A 552 -7.57 -24.77 26.11
CA PRO A 552 -8.58 -23.98 26.82
C PRO A 552 -8.10 -23.45 28.18
N PHE A 553 -6.86 -23.70 28.60
CA PHE A 553 -6.40 -23.30 29.93
C PHE A 553 -6.10 -21.81 30.08
N ARG A 554 -6.47 -21.31 31.25
CA ARG A 554 -6.13 -20.00 31.80
C ARG A 554 -5.01 -20.17 32.81
N ALA A 555 -4.04 -19.26 32.81
CA ALA A 555 -2.94 -19.29 33.76
C ALA A 555 -3.46 -19.13 35.22
N PRO A 556 -2.79 -19.65 36.25
CA PRO A 556 -3.25 -19.51 37.64
C PRO A 556 -3.28 -18.05 38.10
N HIS A 557 -4.41 -17.58 38.64
CA HIS A 557 -4.57 -16.20 39.12
C HIS A 557 -5.62 -16.03 40.21
N LEU A 558 -5.52 -14.91 40.93
CA LEU A 558 -6.50 -14.42 41.89
C LEU A 558 -7.11 -13.12 41.37
N HIS A 559 -8.44 -13.03 41.33
CA HIS A 559 -9.15 -11.86 40.84
C HIS A 559 -9.42 -10.82 41.93
N PHE A 560 -9.52 -9.56 41.50
CA PHE A 560 -9.86 -8.42 42.32
C PHE A 560 -10.82 -7.47 41.58
N LEU A 561 -11.90 -7.08 42.25
CA LEU A 561 -12.75 -5.96 41.86
C LEU A 561 -12.71 -4.94 42.99
N ILE A 562 -12.18 -3.76 42.70
CA ILE A 562 -11.91 -2.70 43.68
C ILE A 562 -12.80 -1.49 43.37
N GLN A 563 -13.55 -1.05 44.36
CA GLN A 563 -14.44 0.11 44.29
C GLN A 563 -14.22 1.02 45.48
N ALA A 564 -14.07 2.31 45.25
CA ALA A 564 -14.05 3.32 46.30
C ALA A 564 -14.80 4.57 45.84
N PRO A 565 -15.53 5.27 46.73
CA PRO A 565 -16.18 6.52 46.38
C PRO A 565 -15.19 7.54 45.77
N GLY A 566 -15.57 8.14 44.65
CA GLY A 566 -14.74 9.12 43.94
C GLY A 566 -13.53 8.53 43.20
N HIS A 567 -13.46 7.20 43.06
CA HIS A 567 -12.44 6.50 42.31
C HIS A 567 -13.06 5.59 41.26
N ARG A 568 -12.34 5.47 40.15
CA ARG A 568 -12.71 4.57 39.06
C ARG A 568 -12.60 3.13 39.54
N GLN A 569 -13.64 2.34 39.30
CA GLN A 569 -13.63 0.91 39.55
C GLN A 569 -12.49 0.23 38.78
N LEU A 570 -11.72 -0.61 39.47
CA LEU A 570 -10.68 -1.46 38.88
C LEU A 570 -11.13 -2.92 38.97
N ILE A 571 -11.21 -3.58 37.82
CA ILE A 571 -11.29 -5.04 37.73
C ILE A 571 -9.92 -5.50 37.26
N THR A 572 -9.30 -6.43 37.99
CA THR A 572 -7.96 -6.93 37.67
C THR A 572 -7.76 -8.34 38.21
N GLN A 573 -6.59 -8.92 37.97
CA GLN A 573 -6.19 -10.25 38.41
C GLN A 573 -4.67 -10.30 38.59
N LEU A 574 -4.18 -11.06 39.56
CA LEU A 574 -2.75 -11.28 39.80
C LEU A 574 -2.40 -12.72 39.47
N PHE A 575 -1.47 -12.89 38.53
CA PHE A 575 -1.02 -14.19 38.03
C PHE A 575 0.17 -14.71 38.84
N VAL A 576 0.21 -16.01 39.06
CA VAL A 576 1.30 -16.67 39.78
C VAL A 576 2.54 -16.75 38.89
N ALA A 577 3.63 -16.08 39.27
CA ALA A 577 4.90 -16.16 38.56
C ALA A 577 5.41 -17.61 38.48
N GLY A 578 5.81 -18.05 37.28
CA GLY A 578 6.21 -19.43 37.02
C GLY A 578 5.04 -20.43 36.98
N GLY A 579 3.80 -19.97 37.06
CA GLY A 579 2.60 -20.78 36.88
C GLY A 579 2.44 -21.29 35.44
N GLU A 580 1.62 -22.33 35.28
CA GLU A 580 1.34 -22.91 33.96
C GLU A 580 0.64 -21.90 33.04
N HIS A 581 0.86 -22.03 31.72
CA HIS A 581 0.14 -21.28 30.68
C HIS A 581 0.29 -19.75 30.67
N LEU A 582 1.25 -19.16 31.39
CA LEU A 582 1.48 -17.71 31.35
C LEU A 582 1.72 -17.17 29.92
N ASP A 583 2.52 -17.88 29.12
CA ASP A 583 2.89 -17.48 27.75
C ASP A 583 1.85 -17.92 26.70
N SER A 584 0.85 -18.70 27.09
CA SER A 584 -0.10 -19.35 26.16
C SER A 584 -1.56 -19.25 26.59
N ASP A 585 -1.85 -18.30 27.48
CA ASP A 585 -3.16 -18.09 28.06
C ASP A 585 -4.27 -17.95 26.99
N THR A 586 -5.34 -18.74 27.12
CA THR A 586 -6.31 -18.92 26.04
C THR A 586 -7.14 -17.68 25.68
N VAL A 587 -7.24 -16.70 26.58
CA VAL A 587 -8.00 -15.45 26.34
C VAL A 587 -7.11 -14.21 26.33
N PHE A 588 -5.79 -14.40 26.26
CA PHE A 588 -4.83 -13.30 26.22
C PHE A 588 -4.98 -12.34 27.42
N GLY A 589 -5.24 -12.89 28.60
CA GLY A 589 -5.50 -12.09 29.80
C GLY A 589 -4.25 -11.75 30.62
N VAL A 590 -3.10 -12.36 30.33
CA VAL A 590 -1.84 -12.17 31.05
C VAL A 590 -1.21 -10.83 30.62
N LYS A 591 -0.85 -10.02 31.61
CA LYS A 591 -0.10 -8.76 31.44
C LYS A 591 1.12 -8.81 32.35
N GLU A 592 2.27 -8.35 31.85
CA GLU A 592 3.56 -8.50 32.55
C GLU A 592 3.56 -7.88 33.96
N ASP A 593 2.91 -6.72 34.12
CA ASP A 593 2.80 -6.01 35.40
C ASP A 593 1.86 -6.68 36.41
N LEU A 594 1.10 -7.67 35.98
CA LEU A 594 0.18 -8.47 36.80
C LEU A 594 0.73 -9.86 37.13
N VAL A 595 1.93 -10.22 36.66
CA VAL A 595 2.62 -11.47 37.04
C VAL A 595 3.41 -11.22 38.32
N VAL A 596 3.00 -11.83 39.42
CA VAL A 596 3.51 -11.56 40.78
C VAL A 596 4.15 -12.81 41.36
N ASP A 597 5.26 -12.65 42.10
CA ASP A 597 5.86 -13.73 42.87
C ASP A 597 5.04 -14.02 44.14
N PHE A 598 4.41 -15.20 44.18
CA PHE A 598 3.77 -15.73 45.37
C PHE A 598 4.84 -16.41 46.21
N ALA A 599 5.59 -15.62 46.97
CA ALA A 599 6.84 -16.07 47.57
C ALA A 599 6.64 -17.23 48.58
N PRO A 600 7.44 -18.32 48.51
CA PRO A 600 7.39 -19.40 49.48
C PRO A 600 7.83 -18.95 50.87
N ARG A 601 7.11 -19.41 51.91
CA ARG A 601 7.36 -19.12 53.32
C ARG A 601 7.19 -20.39 54.18
N SER A 602 7.85 -20.43 55.32
CA SER A 602 7.73 -21.51 56.31
C SER A 602 7.58 -20.94 57.73
N GLY A 603 7.01 -21.73 58.63
CA GLY A 603 6.69 -21.28 60.00
C GLY A 603 5.33 -20.57 60.07
N PRO A 604 5.03 -19.88 61.18
CA PRO A 604 3.71 -19.29 61.42
C PRO A 604 3.38 -18.19 60.39
N MET A 605 2.13 -18.18 59.94
CA MET A 605 1.56 -17.08 59.16
C MET A 605 1.45 -15.80 60.01
N PRO A 606 1.23 -14.62 59.39
CA PRO A 606 1.10 -13.36 60.11
C PRO A 606 -0.02 -13.28 61.16
N ASP A 607 -1.05 -14.12 61.08
CA ASP A 607 -2.10 -14.26 62.10
C ASP A 607 -1.77 -15.26 63.22
N GLY A 608 -0.57 -15.88 63.17
CA GLY A 608 -0.10 -16.85 64.15
C GLY A 608 -0.53 -18.30 63.86
N VAL A 609 -1.31 -18.55 62.81
CA VAL A 609 -1.65 -19.92 62.39
C VAL A 609 -0.42 -20.58 61.76
N GLU A 610 -0.08 -21.78 62.21
CA GLU A 610 1.04 -22.55 61.65
C GLU A 610 0.48 -23.65 60.73
N PRO A 611 0.59 -23.49 59.40
CA PRO A 611 0.14 -24.51 58.45
C PRO A 611 1.07 -25.72 58.45
N ASP A 612 0.54 -26.88 58.09
CA ASP A 612 1.33 -28.09 57.85
C ASP A 612 2.17 -27.95 56.58
N GLY A 613 3.35 -27.34 56.69
CA GLY A 613 4.34 -27.22 55.62
C GLY A 613 4.58 -25.79 55.11
N GLU A 614 4.95 -25.69 53.83
CA GLU A 614 5.23 -24.42 53.17
C GLU A 614 3.93 -23.70 52.80
N TRP A 615 3.92 -22.37 52.90
CA TRP A 615 2.83 -21.51 52.46
C TRP A 615 3.33 -20.42 51.50
N ARG A 616 2.42 -19.66 50.89
CA ARG A 616 2.70 -18.65 49.87
C ARG A 616 2.31 -17.26 50.37
N LEU A 617 3.15 -16.26 50.14
CA LEU A 617 2.86 -14.86 50.46
C LEU A 617 2.61 -14.08 49.17
N LEU A 618 1.44 -13.44 49.06
CA LEU A 618 1.14 -12.48 48.00
C LEU A 618 1.19 -11.06 48.56
N GLU A 619 2.14 -10.27 48.10
CA GLU A 619 2.22 -8.83 48.37
C GLU A 619 2.06 -8.04 47.08
N PHE A 620 1.14 -7.07 47.07
CA PHE A 620 0.91 -6.23 45.88
C PHE A 620 0.31 -4.86 46.26
N THR A 621 0.60 -3.82 45.46
CA THR A 621 -0.01 -2.49 45.63
C THR A 621 -0.82 -2.15 44.38
N PHE A 622 -2.14 -2.07 44.54
CA PHE A 622 -3.07 -1.60 43.52
C PHE A 622 -3.10 -0.08 43.49
N ARG A 623 -2.99 0.51 42.30
CA ARG A 623 -3.16 1.94 42.05
C ARG A 623 -4.43 2.20 41.26
N ILE A 624 -5.38 2.94 41.85
CA ILE A 624 -6.65 3.30 41.22
C ILE A 624 -6.75 4.80 40.93
N ALA A 625 -7.34 5.18 39.80
CA ALA A 625 -7.53 6.58 39.44
C ALA A 625 -8.76 7.19 40.13
N ARG A 626 -8.74 8.50 40.37
CA ARG A 626 -9.94 9.25 40.77
C ARG A 626 -10.92 9.38 39.60
N ASP A 627 -12.22 9.44 39.90
CA ASP A 627 -13.25 9.76 38.92
C ASP A 627 -13.00 11.17 38.35
N ARG A 628 -13.05 11.31 37.01
CA ARG A 628 -12.89 12.60 36.33
C ARG A 628 -14.19 13.38 36.28
#